data_AF-A0A1F9IR87-F1
#
_entry.id   AF-A0A1F9IR87-F1
#
_cell.length_a   1.000
_cell.length_b   1.000
_cell.length_c   1.000
_cell.angle_alpha   90.00
_cell.angle_beta   90.00
_cell.angle_gamma   90.00
#
_symmetry.space_group_name_H-M   'P 1'
#
loop_
_entity.id
_entity.type
_entity.pdbx_description
1 polymer ?
#
loop_
_entity_poly.entity_id
_entity_poly.type
_entity_poly.pdbx_seq_one_letter_code
_entity_poly.pdbx_strand_id
1 'polypeptide(L)'
;MTSVLGYSLLAIAKILNLLLNLYTFIVAAAVIVSWVNADPSNPIVQFLGRATEPVFRRARRLIPRFLWRTGIDFSPLIVLFVLILIETILVNLLYDIARNMTGKPW
;
A
#
# COMPACT_ATOMS: atom_id res chain seq x y z
N MET A 1 20.39 25.80 10.55
CA MET A 1 21.38 24.77 10.18
C MET A 1 20.65 23.64 9.48
N THR A 2 20.92 23.39 8.20
CA THR A 2 20.42 22.18 7.53
C THR A 2 21.06 20.96 8.18
N SER A 3 20.29 20.20 8.96
CA SER A 3 20.80 19.01 9.62
C SER A 3 20.91 17.87 8.60
N VAL A 4 22.06 17.17 8.57
CA VAL A 4 22.23 15.94 7.78
C VAL A 4 21.10 14.96 8.08
N LEU A 5 20.69 14.89 9.34
CA LEU A 5 19.55 14.11 9.83
C LEU A 5 18.23 14.43 9.10
N GLY A 6 17.92 15.70 8.87
CA GLY A 6 16.69 16.09 8.16
C GLY A 6 16.66 15.58 6.71
N TYR A 7 17.79 15.67 6.00
CA TYR A 7 17.89 15.14 4.64
C TYR A 7 17.87 13.61 4.59
N SER A 8 18.51 12.95 5.55
CA SER A 8 18.44 11.48 5.69
C SER A 8 17.00 11.02 5.92
N LEU A 9 16.27 11.67 6.82
CA LEU A 9 14.86 11.36 7.08
C LEU A 9 13.98 11.63 5.86
N LEU A 10 14.22 12.72 5.14
CA LEU A 10 13.52 13.03 3.89
C LEU A 10 13.74 11.94 2.84
N ALA A 11 14.97 11.45 2.69
CA ALA A 11 15.29 10.37 1.75
C ALA A 11 14.57 9.06 2.14
N ILE A 12 14.54 8.72 3.43
CA ILE A 12 13.81 7.55 3.95
C ILE A 12 12.32 7.69 3.66
N ALA A 13 11.72 8.85 3.95
CA ALA A 13 10.32 9.12 3.68
C ALA A 13 9.99 8.96 2.18
N LYS A 14 10.86 9.43 1.28
CA LYS A 14 10.70 9.26 -0.17
C LYS A 14 10.74 7.80 -0.61
N ILE A 15 11.70 7.03 -0.10
CA ILE A 15 11.82 5.61 -0.43
C ILE A 15 10.59 4.85 0.09
N LEU A 16 10.16 5.12 1.32
CA LEU A 16 8.96 4.51 1.88
C LEU A 16 7.73 4.86 1.05
N ASN A 17 7.56 6.12 0.67
CA ASN A 17 6.47 6.57 -0.18
C ASN A 17 6.45 5.84 -1.53
N LEU A 18 7.62 5.69 -2.16
CA LEU A 18 7.75 4.97 -3.43
C LEU A 18 7.33 3.50 -3.28
N LEU A 19 7.80 2.83 -2.23
CA LEU A 19 7.48 1.42 -1.97
C LEU A 19 5.98 1.23 -1.69
N LEU A 20 5.38 2.10 -0.87
CA LEU A 20 3.95 2.08 -0.59
C LEU A 20 3.14 2.31 -1.86
N ASN A 21 3.47 3.33 -2.65
CA ASN A 21 2.80 3.61 -3.93
C ASN A 21 2.87 2.41 -4.89
N LEU A 22 4.07 1.85 -5.09
CA LEU A 22 4.25 0.67 -5.94
C LEU A 22 3.38 -0.50 -5.47
N TYR A 23 3.35 -0.75 -4.15
CA TYR A 23 2.53 -1.82 -3.61
C TYR A 23 1.02 -1.53 -3.70
N THR A 24 0.60 -0.28 -3.50
CA THR A 24 -0.77 0.19 -3.73
C THR A 24 -1.20 -0.08 -5.17
N PHE A 25 -0.35 0.20 -6.17
CA PHE A 25 -0.63 -0.15 -7.58
C PHE A 25 -0.74 -1.65 -7.81
N ILE A 26 0.12 -2.46 -7.20
CA ILE A 26 0.05 -3.93 -7.28
C ILE A 26 -1.28 -4.43 -6.70
N VAL A 27 -1.70 -3.93 -5.54
CA VAL A 27 -2.97 -4.30 -4.90
C VAL A 27 -4.16 -3.83 -5.75
N ALA A 28 -4.13 -2.61 -6.29
CA ALA A 28 -5.17 -2.10 -7.17
C ALA A 28 -5.30 -2.95 -8.44
N ALA A 29 -4.19 -3.35 -9.06
CA ALA A 29 -4.20 -4.26 -10.21
C ALA A 29 -4.80 -5.62 -9.84
N ALA A 30 -4.47 -6.16 -8.66
CA ALA A 30 -5.06 -7.41 -8.17
C ALA A 30 -6.58 -7.30 -7.94
N VAL A 31 -7.06 -6.17 -7.43
CA VAL A 31 -8.51 -5.88 -7.30
C VAL A 31 -9.19 -5.96 -8.67
N ILE A 32 -8.66 -5.24 -9.66
CA ILE A 32 -9.21 -5.20 -11.02
C ILE A 32 -9.26 -6.61 -11.63
N VAL A 33 -8.14 -7.33 -11.57
CA VAL A 33 -8.00 -8.70 -12.07
C VAL A 33 -9.02 -9.65 -11.43
N SER A 34 -9.30 -9.49 -10.14
CA SER A 34 -10.28 -10.31 -9.41
C SER A 34 -11.72 -10.06 -9.84
N TRP A 35 -12.06 -8.84 -10.27
CA TRP A 35 -13.42 -8.47 -10.68
C TRP A 35 -13.73 -8.81 -12.13
N VAL A 36 -12.74 -8.73 -13.01
CA VAL A 36 -12.91 -9.07 -14.42
C VAL A 36 -12.81 -10.57 -14.69
N ASN A 37 -12.58 -11.38 -13.65
CA ASN A 37 -12.38 -12.84 -13.74
C ASN A 37 -11.29 -13.20 -14.78
N ALA A 38 -10.12 -12.54 -14.66
CA ALA A 38 -9.03 -12.72 -15.62
C ALA A 38 -8.48 -14.15 -15.61
N ASP A 39 -7.91 -14.59 -16.74
CA ASP A 39 -7.33 -15.93 -16.91
C ASP A 39 -6.22 -16.20 -15.87
N PRO A 40 -6.40 -17.19 -14.97
CA PRO A 40 -5.41 -17.54 -13.95
C PRO A 40 -4.07 -18.04 -14.51
N SER A 41 -4.05 -18.50 -15.77
CA SER A 41 -2.82 -18.98 -16.42
C SER A 41 -1.88 -17.82 -16.81
N ASN A 42 -2.39 -16.59 -16.90
CA ASN A 42 -1.60 -15.42 -17.26
C ASN A 42 -0.51 -15.15 -16.19
N PRO A 43 0.79 -15.07 -16.58
CA PRO A 43 1.89 -14.81 -15.65
C PRO A 43 1.73 -13.56 -14.78
N ILE A 44 1.10 -12.51 -15.32
CA ILE A 44 0.83 -11.26 -14.58
C ILE A 44 -0.20 -11.52 -13.47
N VAL A 45 -1.27 -12.26 -13.77
CA VAL A 45 -2.30 -12.63 -12.78
C VAL A 45 -1.69 -13.49 -11.66
N GLN A 46 -0.83 -14.46 -12.02
CA GLN A 46 -0.11 -15.27 -11.03
C GLN A 46 0.84 -14.44 -10.17
N PHE A 47 1.57 -13.50 -10.76
CA PHE A 47 2.45 -12.59 -10.04
C PHE A 47 1.65 -11.75 -9.03
N LEU A 48 0.57 -11.10 -9.47
CA LEU A 48 -0.30 -10.28 -8.62
C LEU A 48 -0.87 -11.10 -7.47
N GLY A 49 -1.35 -12.32 -7.74
CA GLY A 49 -1.84 -13.23 -6.72
C GLY A 49 -0.74 -13.59 -5.71
N ARG A 50 0.44 -14.00 -6.16
CA ARG A 50 1.55 -14.35 -5.26
C ARG A 50 2.04 -13.18 -4.41
N ALA A 51 2.07 -11.97 -4.98
CA ALA A 51 2.51 -10.75 -4.31
C ALA A 51 1.50 -10.25 -3.25
N THR A 52 0.21 -10.48 -3.47
CA THR A 52 -0.86 -9.94 -2.59
C THR A 52 -1.43 -10.96 -1.61
N GLU A 53 -1.40 -12.27 -1.93
CA GLU A 53 -2.05 -13.31 -1.13
C GLU A 53 -1.57 -13.39 0.33
N PRO A 54 -0.28 -13.20 0.68
CA PRO A 54 0.12 -13.16 2.09
C PRO A 54 -0.60 -12.07 2.90
N VAL A 55 -0.83 -10.91 2.30
CA VAL A 55 -1.52 -9.78 2.94
C VAL A 55 -3.02 -10.01 2.94
N PHE A 56 -3.60 -10.47 1.82
CA PHE A 56 -5.02 -10.79 1.73
C PHE A 56 -5.43 -11.89 2.72
N ARG A 57 -4.61 -12.93 2.90
CA ARG A 57 -4.85 -13.96 3.94
C ARG A 57 -4.80 -13.42 5.36
N ARG A 58 -4.02 -12.36 5.63
CA ARG A 58 -4.08 -11.69 6.94
C ARG A 58 -5.34 -10.85 7.06
N ALA A 59 -5.68 -10.07 6.02
CA ALA A 59 -6.89 -9.26 6.00
C ALA A 59 -8.16 -10.11 6.20
N ARG A 60 -8.32 -11.22 5.45
CA ARG A 60 -9.44 -12.17 5.58
C ARG A 60 -9.62 -12.74 6.99
N ARG A 61 -8.55 -12.79 7.80
CA ARG A 61 -8.59 -13.24 9.20
C ARG A 61 -9.05 -12.15 10.17
N LEU A 62 -8.85 -10.88 9.82
CA LEU A 62 -9.18 -9.73 10.66
C LEU A 62 -10.61 -9.24 10.41
N ILE A 63 -11.11 -9.39 9.18
CA ILE A 63 -12.43 -8.89 8.80
C ILE A 63 -13.52 -9.94 9.06
N PRO A 64 -14.75 -9.51 9.41
CA PRO A 64 -15.89 -10.41 9.57
C PRO A 64 -16.11 -11.33 8.37
N ARG A 65 -16.45 -12.60 8.64
CA ARG A 65 -16.60 -13.64 7.60
C ARG A 65 -17.63 -13.31 6.52
N PHE A 66 -18.67 -12.54 6.87
CA PHE A 66 -19.70 -12.15 5.92
C PHE A 66 -19.18 -11.22 4.81
N LEU A 67 -18.09 -10.48 5.04
CA LEU A 67 -17.54 -9.52 4.06
C LEU A 67 -16.72 -10.18 2.94
N TRP A 68 -16.32 -11.44 3.06
CA TRP A 68 -15.56 -12.13 1.99
C TRP A 68 -16.26 -13.39 1.47
N ARG A 69 -17.32 -13.87 2.13
CA ARG A 69 -18.10 -15.04 1.69
C ARG A 69 -19.27 -14.71 0.76
N THR A 70 -19.57 -13.44 0.52
CA THR A 70 -20.70 -12.97 -0.29
C THR A 70 -20.54 -13.16 -1.80
N GLY A 71 -19.62 -14.02 -2.25
CA GLY A 71 -19.34 -14.26 -3.68
C GLY A 71 -18.39 -13.25 -4.32
N ILE A 72 -18.11 -12.12 -3.66
CA ILE A 72 -17.08 -11.14 -4.04
C ILE A 72 -16.16 -10.96 -2.83
N ASP A 73 -14.87 -11.21 -3.02
CA ASP A 73 -13.87 -10.98 -1.97
C ASP A 73 -13.59 -9.48 -1.86
N PHE A 74 -14.08 -8.84 -0.78
CA PHE A 74 -13.82 -7.42 -0.50
C PHE A 74 -12.47 -7.19 0.22
N SER A 75 -11.74 -8.25 0.57
CA SER A 75 -10.44 -8.12 1.24
C SER A 75 -9.43 -7.25 0.46
N PRO A 76 -9.32 -7.35 -0.89
CA PRO A 76 -8.44 -6.50 -1.67
C PRO A 76 -8.75 -5.00 -1.51
N LEU A 77 -10.02 -4.62 -1.43
CA LEU A 77 -10.44 -3.23 -1.21
C LEU A 77 -10.06 -2.72 0.19
N ILE A 78 -10.24 -3.56 1.21
CA ILE A 78 -9.88 -3.20 2.58
C ILE A 78 -8.36 -3.01 2.70
N VAL A 79 -7.57 -3.87 2.05
CA VAL A 79 -6.11 -3.71 2.01
C VAL A 79 -5.72 -2.44 1.27
N LEU A 80 -6.36 -2.16 0.13
CA LEU A 80 -6.12 -0.92 -0.62
C LEU A 80 -6.41 0.32 0.24
N PHE A 81 -7.55 0.33 0.94
CA PHE A 81 -7.92 1.41 1.86
C PHE A 81 -6.88 1.60 2.97
N VAL A 82 -6.44 0.51 3.62
CA VAL A 82 -5.44 0.57 4.69
C VAL A 82 -4.09 1.07 4.16
N LEU A 83 -3.67 0.66 2.96
CA LEU A 83 -2.44 1.15 2.34
C LEU A 83 -2.49 2.66 2.10
N ILE A 84 -3.59 3.16 1.52
CA ILE A 84 -3.78 4.60 1.29
C ILE A 84 -3.77 5.37 2.62
N LEU A 85 -4.39 4.81 3.67
CA LEU A 85 -4.40 5.41 5.00
C LEU A 85 -3.00 5.46 5.62
N ILE A 86 -2.25 4.35 5.54
CA ILE A 86 -0.86 4.29 6.02
C ILE A 86 -0.01 5.31 5.27
N GLU A 87 -0.10 5.35 3.94
CA GLU A 87 0.63 6.31 3.12
C GLU A 87 0.30 7.76 3.53
N THR A 88 -1.00 8.10 3.57
CA THR A 88 -1.46 9.45 3.88
C THR A 88 -1.06 9.90 5.28
N ILE A 89 -1.09 9.02 6.27
CA ILE A 89 -0.77 9.40 7.66
C ILE A 89 0.73 9.33 7.90
N LEU A 90 1.33 8.15 7.69
CA LEU A 90 2.72 7.88 8.07
C LEU A 90 3.70 8.67 7.20
N VAL A 91 3.52 8.66 5.88
CA VAL A 91 4.48 9.29 4.97
C VAL A 91 4.42 10.82 5.10
N ASN A 92 3.21 11.39 5.15
CA ASN A 92 3.08 12.84 5.32
C ASN A 92 3.68 13.30 6.66
N LEU A 93 3.43 12.56 7.74
CA LEU A 93 4.05 12.84 9.03
C LEU A 93 5.59 12.82 8.94
N LEU A 94 6.17 11.79 8.31
CA LEU A 94 7.62 11.70 8.12
C LEU A 94 8.18 12.85 7.27
N TYR A 95 7.45 13.25 6.22
CA TYR A 95 7.85 14.38 5.42
C TYR A 95 7.81 15.69 6.19
N ASP A 96 6.77 15.92 7.00
CA ASP A 96 6.63 17.16 7.77
C ASP A 96 7.74 17.26 8.83
N ILE A 97 8.03 16.16 9.52
CA ILE A 97 9.16 16.10 10.46
C ILE A 97 10.48 16.37 9.74
N ALA A 98 10.73 15.72 8.59
CA ALA A 98 11.95 15.92 7.83
C ALA A 98 12.10 17.37 7.33
N ARG A 99 11.02 17.98 6.83
CA ARG A 99 11.02 19.36 6.35
C ARG A 99 11.31 20.35 7.47
N ASN A 100 10.67 20.18 8.62
CA ASN A 100 10.93 20.99 9.82
C ASN A 100 12.41 20.92 10.25
N MET A 101 13.03 19.74 10.15
CA MET A 101 14.46 19.54 10.45
C MET A 101 15.42 20.12 9.41
N THR A 102 14.98 20.26 8.15
CA THR A 102 15.78 20.87 7.07
C THR A 102 15.66 22.39 7.00
N GLY A 103 14.66 22.98 7.67
CA GLY A 103 14.45 24.43 7.73
C GLY A 103 13.92 25.05 6.44
N LYS A 104 13.36 24.23 5.52
CA LYS A 104 12.69 24.72 4.31
C LYS A 104 11.17 24.85 4.57
N PRO A 105 10.58 26.06 4.51
CA PRO A 105 9.16 26.25 4.82
C PRO A 105 8.20 26.00 3.63
N TRP A 106 8.70 25.71 2.42
CA TRP A 106 7.90 25.55 1.18
C TRP A 106 8.62 24.61 0.21
#